data_AF-A0A9E5XT12-F1
#
_entry.id   AF-A0A9E5XT12-F1
#
_cell.length_a   1.000
_cell.length_b   1.000
_cell.length_c   1.000
_cell.angle_alpha   90.00
_cell.angle_beta   90.00
_cell.angle_gamma   90.00
#
_symmetry.space_group_name_H-M   'P 1'
#
loop_
_entity.id
_entity.type
_entity.pdbx_description
1 polymer ?
#
loop_
_entity_poly.entity_id
_entity_poly.type
_entity_poly.pdbx_seq_one_letter_code
_entity_poly.pdbx_strand_id
1 'polypeptide(L)'
;MKNILKITLISAAVFFTLSGCVKEDFDTTPEYVTDWVANTSIADLKAKYPDVPATIDEDIIIKGIVVSNDEYGNFYKELFIEDETGAIGIELDDGYLYEKYPVGRLVYVKCKGLSIGSDYGVPKLGLGLGIDRINSALIEDYVDISAGGTPVEPKITDIAELSANNGSLDSLLGCYIQINDVQFTDSDTTYAVEGEFYSEREIEDCSGNTVIMSTSEYADFRDERLPAGKGSIKAILSVFRGDYQLRINSPEDIDFTGERCSK
;
A
#
# COMPACT_ATOMS: atom_id res chain seq x y z
N MET A 1 -9.54 -93.85 -26.22
CA MET A 1 -9.10 -94.12 -27.60
C MET A 1 -8.87 -92.80 -28.31
N LYS A 2 -7.69 -92.67 -28.92
CA LYS A 2 -7.26 -91.66 -29.91
C LYS A 2 -7.20 -90.21 -29.43
N ASN A 3 -6.21 -89.39 -29.76
CA ASN A 3 -4.85 -89.57 -30.26
C ASN A 3 -4.19 -88.17 -30.14
N ILE A 4 -2.89 -88.18 -29.98
CA ILE A 4 -1.96 -87.04 -29.93
C ILE A 4 -2.04 -86.17 -31.18
N LEU A 5 -1.92 -84.83 -31.03
CA LEU A 5 -1.19 -83.99 -31.99
C LEU A 5 -0.59 -82.76 -31.31
N LYS A 6 0.74 -82.68 -31.30
CA LYS A 6 1.56 -81.50 -30.96
C LYS A 6 1.48 -80.49 -32.11
N ILE A 7 1.61 -79.18 -31.84
CA ILE A 7 2.24 -78.12 -32.68
C ILE A 7 2.15 -76.80 -31.87
N THR A 8 3.20 -76.37 -31.16
CA THR A 8 4.26 -75.39 -31.53
C THR A 8 3.94 -73.95 -31.12
N LEU A 9 4.84 -73.39 -30.28
CA LEU A 9 4.93 -72.00 -29.82
C LEU A 9 4.85 -70.98 -30.97
N ILE A 10 4.09 -69.89 -30.77
CA ILE A 10 4.51 -68.52 -31.11
C ILE A 10 4.05 -67.60 -29.98
N SER A 11 5.01 -67.11 -29.21
CA SER A 11 4.86 -66.06 -28.21
C SER A 11 4.73 -64.71 -28.93
N ALA A 12 3.57 -64.06 -28.81
CA ALA A 12 3.42 -62.63 -29.10
C ALA A 12 3.02 -61.93 -27.79
N ALA A 13 4.01 -61.53 -27.00
CA ALA A 13 3.81 -60.65 -25.86
C ALA A 13 3.52 -59.24 -26.40
N VAL A 14 2.25 -58.85 -26.42
CA VAL A 14 1.83 -57.48 -26.70
C VAL A 14 2.07 -56.67 -25.44
N PHE A 15 3.19 -55.94 -25.39
CA PHE A 15 3.48 -54.94 -24.38
C PHE A 15 2.60 -53.71 -24.66
N PHE A 16 1.48 -53.60 -23.96
CA PHE A 16 0.72 -52.34 -23.85
C PHE A 16 1.43 -51.44 -22.83
N THR A 17 2.34 -50.59 -23.29
CA THR A 17 2.80 -49.45 -22.48
C THR A 17 1.92 -48.25 -22.81
N LEU A 18 0.81 -48.11 -22.07
CA LEU A 18 0.11 -46.83 -21.98
C LEU A 18 0.92 -45.93 -21.04
N SER A 19 1.95 -45.29 -21.59
CA SER A 19 2.59 -44.13 -20.97
C SER A 19 1.68 -42.92 -21.17
N GLY A 20 0.75 -42.75 -20.25
CA GLY A 20 -0.17 -41.62 -20.20
C GLY A 20 -0.24 -41.02 -18.80
N CYS A 21 0.92 -40.81 -18.16
CA CYS A 21 0.99 -39.88 -17.04
C CYS A 21 1.03 -38.47 -17.63
N VAL A 22 -0.13 -37.87 -17.88
CA VAL A 22 -0.22 -36.41 -17.90
C VAL A 22 0.01 -36.00 -16.44
N LYS A 23 1.23 -35.55 -16.12
CA LYS A 23 1.44 -34.70 -14.95
C LYS A 23 0.74 -33.40 -15.30
N GLU A 24 -0.51 -33.24 -14.87
CA GLU A 24 -1.08 -31.90 -14.79
C GLU A 24 -0.33 -31.22 -13.64
N ASP A 25 0.60 -30.34 -14.01
CA ASP A 25 1.25 -29.41 -13.07
C ASP A 25 0.17 -28.43 -12.59
N PHE A 26 -0.59 -28.84 -11.58
CA PHE A 26 -1.63 -28.05 -10.90
C PHE A 26 -1.05 -27.08 -9.86
N ASP A 27 0.20 -26.66 -10.02
CA ASP A 27 0.88 -25.80 -9.05
C ASP A 27 1.56 -24.62 -9.74
N THR A 28 0.81 -23.93 -10.60
CA THR A 28 1.14 -22.54 -10.95
C THR A 28 -0.01 -21.69 -10.46
N THR A 29 0.18 -21.04 -9.31
CA THR A 29 -0.64 -19.87 -8.95
C THR A 29 -0.71 -18.96 -10.17
N PRO A 30 -1.89 -18.52 -10.62
CA PRO A 30 -1.97 -17.65 -11.77
C PRO A 30 -1.13 -16.40 -11.51
N GLU A 31 -0.09 -16.19 -12.33
CA GLU A 31 0.65 -14.95 -12.34
C GLU A 31 -0.28 -13.89 -12.93
N TYR A 32 -0.79 -13.00 -12.09
CA TYR A 32 -1.56 -11.85 -12.55
C TYR A 32 -0.61 -10.93 -13.30
N VAL A 33 -0.78 -10.77 -14.61
CA VAL A 33 0.05 -9.85 -15.42
C VAL A 33 -0.88 -8.98 -16.23
N THR A 34 -0.88 -7.69 -15.93
CA THR A 34 -1.61 -6.69 -16.71
C THR A 34 -0.96 -6.47 -18.08
N ASP A 35 -1.78 -6.17 -19.10
CA ASP A 35 -1.32 -5.71 -20.41
C ASP A 35 -1.10 -4.19 -20.48
N TRP A 36 -1.34 -3.47 -19.37
CA TRP A 36 -1.19 -2.02 -19.31
C TRP A 36 0.27 -1.60 -19.28
N VAL A 37 0.60 -0.54 -20.02
CA VAL A 37 1.95 0.01 -20.11
C VAL A 37 1.96 1.40 -19.49
N ALA A 38 2.66 1.55 -18.36
CA ALA A 38 2.86 2.84 -17.72
C ALA A 38 3.65 3.76 -18.66
N ASN A 39 3.18 5.00 -18.80
CA ASN A 39 3.76 5.99 -19.71
C ASN A 39 4.10 7.31 -19.02
N THR A 40 3.78 7.46 -17.74
CA THR A 40 3.97 8.68 -16.95
C THR A 40 4.40 8.29 -15.54
N SER A 41 5.33 9.03 -14.93
CA SER A 41 5.67 8.86 -13.51
C SER A 41 4.65 9.55 -12.61
N ILE A 42 4.60 9.20 -11.33
CA ILE A 42 3.70 9.85 -10.37
C ILE A 42 4.04 11.34 -10.23
N ALA A 43 5.32 11.71 -10.20
CA ALA A 43 5.73 13.12 -10.16
C ALA A 43 5.33 13.88 -11.43
N ASP A 44 5.51 13.29 -12.62
CA ASP A 44 5.12 13.93 -13.87
C ASP A 44 3.61 14.10 -13.97
N LEU A 45 2.82 13.14 -13.49
CA LEU A 45 1.37 13.29 -13.39
C LEU A 45 0.99 14.49 -12.52
N LYS A 46 1.58 14.60 -11.32
CA LYS A 46 1.34 15.75 -10.41
C LYS A 46 1.77 17.08 -11.05
N ALA A 47 2.94 17.11 -11.69
CA ALA A 47 3.45 18.31 -12.36
C ALA A 47 2.61 18.74 -13.57
N LYS A 48 1.95 17.79 -14.23
CA LYS A 48 1.06 18.04 -15.36
C LYS A 48 -0.27 18.66 -14.96
N TYR A 49 -0.72 18.40 -13.72
CA TYR A 49 -1.95 18.93 -13.16
C TYR A 49 -1.66 19.73 -11.87
N PRO A 50 -0.96 20.88 -11.97
CA PRO A 50 -0.61 21.68 -10.80
C PRO A 50 -1.82 22.39 -10.18
N ASP A 51 -2.85 22.65 -10.98
CA ASP A 51 -4.10 23.29 -10.56
C ASP A 51 -5.17 22.22 -10.30
N VAL A 52 -5.32 21.80 -9.04
CA VAL A 52 -6.27 20.75 -8.62
C VAL A 52 -7.52 21.33 -7.92
N PRO A 53 -8.70 20.66 -7.99
CA PRO A 53 -8.95 19.39 -8.68
C PRO A 53 -9.08 19.55 -10.20
N ALA A 54 -8.64 18.54 -10.95
CA ALA A 54 -8.71 18.52 -12.41
C ALA A 54 -9.02 17.12 -12.95
N THR A 55 -9.86 17.04 -13.98
CA THR A 55 -10.12 15.79 -14.71
C THR A 55 -8.98 15.49 -15.67
N ILE A 56 -8.60 14.22 -15.73
CA ILE A 56 -7.53 13.71 -16.59
C ILE A 56 -8.17 13.17 -17.87
N ASP A 57 -8.06 13.90 -18.97
CA ASP A 57 -8.64 13.50 -20.27
C ASP A 57 -7.65 12.72 -21.16
N GLU A 58 -6.38 12.70 -20.79
CA GLU A 58 -5.31 12.04 -21.54
C GLU A 58 -5.19 10.56 -21.16
N ASP A 59 -4.77 9.73 -22.12
CA ASP A 59 -4.49 8.30 -21.93
C ASP A 59 -3.18 8.11 -21.12
N ILE A 60 -3.22 8.53 -19.85
CA ILE A 60 -2.12 8.39 -18.89
C ILE A 60 -2.31 7.10 -18.10
N ILE A 61 -1.20 6.36 -17.98
CA ILE A 61 -1.10 5.20 -17.10
C ILE A 61 0.12 5.39 -16.22
N ILE A 62 -0.09 5.39 -14.91
CA ILE A 62 0.99 5.34 -13.90
C ILE A 62 1.10 3.91 -13.37
N LYS A 63 2.22 3.62 -12.71
CA LYS A 63 2.38 2.40 -11.90
C LYS A 63 3.08 2.74 -10.60
N GLY A 64 2.86 1.93 -9.59
CA GLY A 64 3.52 2.08 -8.30
C GLY A 64 3.42 0.81 -7.48
N ILE A 65 4.19 0.74 -6.41
CA ILE A 65 4.10 -0.28 -5.39
C ILE A 65 3.15 0.21 -4.30
N VAL A 66 2.23 -0.65 -3.87
CA VAL A 66 1.35 -0.36 -2.74
C VAL A 66 2.16 -0.20 -1.45
N VAL A 67 1.94 0.92 -0.75
CA VAL A 67 2.60 1.25 0.52
C VAL A 67 1.63 1.39 1.70
N SER A 68 0.32 1.44 1.46
CA SER A 68 -0.70 1.41 2.52
C SER A 68 -1.53 0.13 2.51
N ASN A 69 -2.25 -0.13 3.60
CA ASN A 69 -3.29 -1.17 3.68
C ASN A 69 -4.51 -0.66 4.46
N ASP A 70 -5.68 -1.22 4.17
CA ASP A 70 -6.92 -0.96 4.91
C ASP A 70 -7.28 -2.05 5.92
N GLU A 71 -6.41 -3.06 6.09
CA GLU A 71 -6.62 -4.22 6.97
C GLU A 71 -6.89 -3.81 8.42
N TYR A 72 -6.10 -2.86 8.93
CA TYR A 72 -6.16 -2.38 10.31
C TYR A 72 -7.06 -1.15 10.48
N GLY A 73 -7.79 -0.75 9.44
CA GLY A 73 -8.80 0.33 9.51
C GLY A 73 -8.26 1.76 9.63
N ASN A 74 -6.94 1.97 9.71
CA ASN A 74 -6.38 3.33 9.78
C ASN A 74 -6.39 4.07 8.43
N PHE A 75 -6.29 3.32 7.32
CA PHE A 75 -6.59 3.81 5.97
C PHE A 75 -7.92 3.19 5.54
N TYR A 76 -8.95 4.01 5.37
CA TYR A 76 -10.28 3.51 5.05
C TYR A 76 -10.64 3.84 3.62
N LYS A 77 -10.83 2.80 2.79
CA LYS A 77 -11.28 2.96 1.39
C LYS A 77 -10.35 3.86 0.57
N GLU A 78 -9.06 3.78 0.87
CA GLU A 78 -8.00 4.50 0.19
C GLU A 78 -6.76 3.61 0.06
N LEU A 79 -6.02 3.80 -1.03
CA LEU A 79 -4.79 3.06 -1.33
C LEU A 79 -3.69 4.05 -1.72
N PHE A 80 -2.52 3.95 -1.11
CA PHE A 80 -1.34 4.72 -1.49
C PHE A 80 -0.38 3.85 -2.29
N ILE A 81 0.09 4.41 -3.41
CA ILE A 81 1.09 3.79 -4.27
C ILE A 81 2.28 4.70 -4.43
N GLU A 82 3.46 4.10 -4.53
CA GLU A 82 4.73 4.81 -4.64
C GLU A 82 5.56 4.28 -5.82
N ASP A 83 6.13 5.20 -6.59
CA ASP A 83 7.18 4.93 -7.57
C ASP A 83 8.48 5.63 -7.16
N GLU A 84 9.52 5.53 -7.98
CA GLU A 84 10.83 6.14 -7.71
C GLU A 84 10.77 7.69 -7.61
N THR A 85 9.69 8.31 -8.07
CA THR A 85 9.53 9.76 -8.20
C THR A 85 8.61 10.37 -7.13
N GLY A 86 7.76 9.57 -6.49
CA GLY A 86 6.87 10.00 -5.42
C GLY A 86 5.67 9.08 -5.25
N ALA A 87 4.68 9.54 -4.50
CA ALA A 87 3.46 8.79 -4.23
C ALA A 87 2.18 9.57 -4.55
N ILE A 88 1.08 8.82 -4.61
CA ILE A 88 -0.28 9.32 -4.81
C ILE A 88 -1.28 8.38 -4.12
N GLY A 89 -2.33 8.96 -3.52
CA GLY A 89 -3.46 8.20 -2.98
C GLY A 89 -4.52 7.91 -4.04
N ILE A 90 -5.33 6.88 -3.83
CA ILE A 90 -6.42 6.48 -4.72
C ILE A 90 -7.64 6.20 -3.84
N GLU A 91 -8.75 6.89 -4.11
CA GLU A 91 -10.01 6.74 -3.39
C GLU A 91 -10.83 5.59 -4.00
N LEU A 92 -11.08 4.54 -3.23
CA LEU A 92 -11.67 3.28 -3.70
C LEU A 92 -12.85 2.86 -2.81
N ASP A 93 -14.05 2.71 -3.36
CA ASP A 93 -15.27 2.41 -2.59
C ASP A 93 -15.45 0.90 -2.37
N ASP A 94 -14.39 0.23 -1.92
CA ASP A 94 -14.42 -1.20 -1.61
C ASP A 94 -13.79 -1.47 -0.24
N GLY A 95 -14.23 -2.54 0.42
CA GLY A 95 -13.61 -3.01 1.65
C GLY A 95 -12.56 -4.07 1.35
N TYR A 96 -11.67 -4.33 2.30
CA TYR A 96 -10.69 -5.41 2.20
C TYR A 96 -9.74 -5.25 1.00
N LEU A 97 -9.37 -4.00 0.68
CA LEU A 97 -8.44 -3.70 -0.40
C LEU A 97 -7.11 -4.45 -0.23
N TYR A 98 -6.67 -4.67 1.01
CA TYR A 98 -5.46 -5.42 1.35
C TYR A 98 -5.43 -6.86 0.79
N GLU A 99 -6.58 -7.51 0.56
CA GLU A 99 -6.61 -8.87 0.01
C GLU A 99 -6.15 -8.90 -1.46
N LYS A 100 -6.52 -7.88 -2.22
CA LYS A 100 -6.20 -7.78 -3.65
C LYS A 100 -4.96 -6.92 -3.93
N TYR A 101 -4.78 -5.88 -3.12
CA TYR A 101 -3.73 -4.88 -3.19
C TYR A 101 -2.89 -4.88 -1.89
N PRO A 102 -2.26 -5.99 -1.51
CA PRO A 102 -1.42 -6.01 -0.31
C PRO A 102 -0.19 -5.11 -0.49
N VAL A 103 0.39 -4.64 0.63
CA VAL A 103 1.65 -3.89 0.63
C VAL A 103 2.72 -4.65 -0.17
N GLY A 104 3.47 -3.93 -1.01
CA GLY A 104 4.47 -4.51 -1.91
C GLY A 104 3.90 -4.98 -3.26
N ARG A 105 2.58 -4.96 -3.47
CA ARG A 105 1.98 -5.29 -4.77
C ARG A 105 2.29 -4.20 -5.79
N LEU A 106 2.74 -4.61 -6.99
CA LEU A 106 2.79 -3.74 -8.15
C LEU A 106 1.40 -3.52 -8.73
N VAL A 107 0.98 -2.26 -8.84
CA VAL A 107 -0.30 -1.85 -9.43
C VAL A 107 -0.10 -0.84 -10.55
N TYR A 108 -1.02 -0.87 -11.50
CA TYR A 108 -1.12 0.08 -12.60
C TYR A 108 -2.44 0.83 -12.48
N VAL A 109 -2.43 2.12 -12.76
CA VAL A 109 -3.62 2.97 -12.68
C VAL A 109 -3.82 3.68 -14.01
N LYS A 110 -4.95 3.41 -14.67
CA LYS A 110 -5.43 4.22 -15.79
C LYS A 110 -6.00 5.51 -15.22
N CYS A 111 -5.44 6.63 -15.60
CA CYS A 111 -5.84 7.91 -15.04
C CYS A 111 -6.94 8.60 -15.86
N LYS A 112 -7.13 8.22 -17.13
CA LYS A 112 -8.13 8.85 -18.01
C LYS A 112 -9.55 8.69 -17.46
N GLY A 113 -10.25 9.80 -17.28
CA GLY A 113 -11.60 9.83 -16.73
C GLY A 113 -11.64 9.88 -15.19
N LEU A 114 -10.49 9.70 -14.52
CA LEU A 114 -10.34 10.07 -13.12
C LEU A 114 -10.06 11.58 -13.01
N SER A 115 -10.18 12.10 -11.80
CA SER A 115 -9.71 13.42 -11.42
C SER A 115 -8.56 13.29 -10.44
N ILE A 116 -7.55 14.14 -10.60
CA ILE A 116 -6.52 14.37 -9.59
C ILE A 116 -6.95 15.54 -8.72
N GLY A 117 -6.79 15.37 -7.41
CA GLY A 117 -7.18 16.34 -6.41
C GLY A 117 -6.28 16.29 -5.19
N SER A 118 -6.76 16.90 -4.11
CA SER A 118 -6.07 16.92 -2.84
C SER A 118 -7.03 16.68 -1.69
N ASP A 119 -6.63 15.83 -0.75
CA ASP A 119 -7.28 15.66 0.54
C ASP A 119 -6.37 16.26 1.61
N TYR A 120 -6.76 17.43 2.13
CA TYR A 120 -6.01 18.25 3.09
C TYR A 120 -4.54 18.56 2.73
N GLY A 121 -4.16 18.46 1.45
CA GLY A 121 -2.82 18.70 0.92
C GLY A 121 -2.18 17.44 0.32
N VAL A 122 -2.68 16.25 0.63
CA VAL A 122 -2.18 14.98 0.07
C VAL A 122 -2.77 14.75 -1.33
N PRO A 123 -1.94 14.56 -2.39
CA PRO A 123 -2.46 14.30 -3.74
C PRO A 123 -3.20 12.96 -3.84
N LYS A 124 -4.39 12.97 -4.46
CA LYS A 124 -5.24 11.78 -4.63
C LYS A 124 -5.87 11.68 -6.01
N LEU A 125 -6.22 10.46 -6.42
CA LEU A 125 -7.05 10.14 -7.58
C LEU A 125 -8.44 9.67 -7.13
N GLY A 126 -9.47 10.11 -7.85
CA GLY A 126 -10.86 9.73 -7.61
C GLY A 126 -11.76 10.10 -8.79
N LEU A 127 -13.07 10.09 -8.59
CA LEU A 127 -14.07 10.43 -9.60
C LEU A 127 -14.59 11.86 -9.43
N GLY A 128 -14.65 12.58 -10.55
CA GLY A 128 -15.17 13.94 -10.60
C GLY A 128 -14.37 14.94 -9.75
N LEU A 129 -14.80 16.19 -9.77
CA LEU A 129 -14.07 17.27 -9.06
C LEU A 129 -14.18 17.19 -7.54
N GLY A 130 -15.07 16.34 -7.02
CA GLY A 130 -15.13 16.00 -5.59
C GLY A 130 -14.07 14.99 -5.15
N ILE A 131 -13.38 14.33 -6.11
CA ILE A 131 -12.48 13.21 -5.84
C ILE A 131 -13.23 12.09 -5.11
N ASP A 132 -14.45 11.82 -5.56
CA ASP A 132 -15.29 10.78 -4.99
C ASP A 132 -14.64 9.41 -5.19
N ARG A 133 -14.92 8.47 -4.30
CA ARG A 133 -14.36 7.12 -4.40
C ARG A 133 -14.79 6.42 -5.69
N ILE A 134 -13.85 5.73 -6.32
CA ILE A 134 -14.12 4.87 -7.47
C ILE A 134 -15.01 3.74 -6.98
N ASN A 135 -16.22 3.64 -7.53
CA ASN A 135 -17.17 2.59 -7.16
C ASN A 135 -16.53 1.19 -7.33
N SER A 136 -16.77 0.27 -6.40
CA SER A 136 -16.17 -1.08 -6.44
C SER A 136 -16.36 -1.81 -7.77
N ALA A 137 -17.51 -1.62 -8.44
CA ALA A 137 -17.78 -2.21 -9.75
C ALA A 137 -16.90 -1.66 -10.90
N LEU A 138 -16.27 -0.51 -10.69
CA LEU A 138 -15.42 0.18 -11.67
C LEU A 138 -13.92 0.11 -11.30
N ILE A 139 -13.55 -0.37 -10.12
CA ILE A 139 -12.15 -0.36 -9.67
C ILE A 139 -11.25 -1.07 -10.69
N GLU A 140 -11.67 -2.22 -11.22
CA GLU A 140 -10.87 -2.99 -12.19
C GLU A 140 -10.75 -2.31 -13.56
N ASP A 141 -11.62 -1.35 -13.90
CA ASP A 141 -11.48 -0.54 -15.10
C ASP A 141 -10.32 0.47 -14.98
N TYR A 142 -9.97 0.83 -13.74
CA TYR A 142 -8.99 1.87 -13.42
C TYR A 142 -7.71 1.36 -12.75
N VAL A 143 -7.77 0.27 -11.98
CA VAL A 143 -6.66 -0.24 -11.17
C VAL A 143 -6.50 -1.74 -11.42
N ASP A 144 -5.34 -2.11 -11.95
CA ASP A 144 -4.98 -3.50 -12.25
C ASP A 144 -3.67 -3.89 -11.55
N ILE A 145 -3.51 -5.18 -11.28
CA ILE A 145 -2.34 -5.75 -10.63
C ILE A 145 -1.42 -6.41 -11.67
N SER A 146 -0.13 -6.43 -11.37
CA SER A 146 0.83 -7.19 -12.16
C SER A 146 1.76 -7.99 -11.28
N ALA A 147 2.40 -9.00 -11.86
CA ALA A 147 3.35 -9.86 -11.21
C ALA A 147 4.60 -9.07 -10.87
N GLY A 148 5.29 -9.52 -9.83
CA GLY A 148 6.37 -8.74 -9.23
C GLY A 148 5.85 -7.66 -8.28
N GLY A 149 6.73 -6.70 -8.00
CA GLY A 149 6.59 -5.82 -6.85
C GLY A 149 7.30 -6.40 -5.63
N THR A 150 7.94 -5.51 -4.90
CA THR A 150 8.60 -5.78 -3.62
C THR A 150 8.24 -4.64 -2.70
N PRO A 151 8.03 -4.87 -1.40
CA PRO A 151 7.81 -3.80 -0.43
C PRO A 151 8.83 -2.67 -0.62
N VAL A 152 8.33 -1.43 -0.60
CA VAL A 152 9.18 -0.24 -0.71
C VAL A 152 9.99 -0.09 0.57
N GLU A 153 11.30 0.12 0.42
CA GLU A 153 12.15 0.54 1.54
C GLU A 153 11.81 1.99 1.91
N PRO A 154 11.47 2.29 3.18
CA PRO A 154 11.02 3.61 3.56
C PRO A 154 12.12 4.66 3.38
N LYS A 155 11.72 5.86 2.93
CA LYS A 155 12.62 7.01 2.84
C LYS A 155 12.91 7.55 4.23
N ILE A 156 14.19 7.63 4.60
CA ILE A 156 14.60 8.15 5.90
C ILE A 156 14.51 9.69 5.91
N THR A 157 13.82 10.25 6.91
CA THR A 157 13.78 11.69 7.22
C THR A 157 13.86 11.87 8.74
N ASP A 158 13.79 13.10 9.23
CA ASP A 158 13.82 13.42 10.65
C ASP A 158 12.69 14.39 11.06
N ILE A 159 12.37 14.41 12.36
CA ILE A 159 11.33 15.31 12.88
C ILE A 159 11.70 16.77 12.67
N ALA A 160 12.97 17.15 12.67
CA ALA A 160 13.35 18.55 12.50
C ALA A 160 12.95 19.09 11.12
N GLU A 161 13.09 18.30 10.05
CA GLU A 161 12.61 18.65 8.71
C GLU A 161 11.08 18.76 8.65
N LEU A 162 10.37 17.84 9.30
CA LEU A 162 8.90 17.86 9.39
C LEU A 162 8.40 19.08 10.18
N SER A 163 8.94 19.32 11.38
CA SER A 163 8.57 20.44 12.24
C SER A 163 8.92 21.80 11.65
N ALA A 164 9.96 21.88 10.81
CA ALA A 164 10.30 23.12 10.11
C ALA A 164 9.20 23.57 9.15
N ASN A 165 8.36 22.62 8.68
CA ASN A 165 7.17 22.83 7.88
C ASN A 165 7.33 23.89 6.76
N ASN A 166 8.43 23.78 6.00
CA ASN A 166 8.83 24.77 5.00
C ASN A 166 8.61 24.30 3.55
N GLY A 167 7.91 23.18 3.36
CA GLY A 167 7.62 22.59 2.05
C GLY A 167 8.72 21.67 1.50
N SER A 168 9.85 21.48 2.19
CA SER A 168 10.96 20.65 1.71
C SER A 168 10.59 19.17 1.50
N LEU A 169 9.53 18.70 2.15
CA LEU A 169 9.06 17.31 2.08
C LEU A 169 7.76 17.16 1.27
N ASP A 170 7.31 18.19 0.56
CA ASP A 170 6.05 18.14 -0.22
C ASP A 170 6.08 17.06 -1.31
N SER A 171 7.25 16.79 -1.87
CA SER A 171 7.44 15.71 -2.86
C SER A 171 7.24 14.31 -2.26
N LEU A 172 7.36 14.18 -0.93
CA LEU A 172 7.20 12.94 -0.18
C LEU A 172 5.78 12.71 0.34
N LEU A 173 4.84 13.64 0.13
CA LEU A 173 3.43 13.43 0.52
C LEU A 173 2.87 12.15 -0.13
N GLY A 174 2.34 11.26 0.72
CA GLY A 174 1.86 9.92 0.38
C GLY A 174 2.93 8.83 0.36
N CYS A 175 4.22 9.16 0.48
CA CYS A 175 5.31 8.17 0.44
C CYS A 175 5.46 7.46 1.80
N TYR A 176 6.01 6.25 1.75
CA TYR A 176 6.43 5.52 2.94
C TYR A 176 7.77 6.07 3.44
N ILE A 177 7.77 6.58 4.66
CA ILE A 177 8.92 7.19 5.30
C ILE A 177 9.26 6.47 6.61
N GLN A 178 10.49 6.66 7.07
CA GLN A 178 10.94 6.21 8.39
C GLN A 178 11.63 7.36 9.11
N ILE A 179 11.31 7.49 10.40
CA ILE A 179 11.92 8.44 11.32
C ILE A 179 12.53 7.65 12.46
N ASN A 180 13.77 7.99 12.83
CA ASN A 180 14.53 7.28 13.87
C ASN A 180 14.69 8.15 15.12
N ASP A 181 14.95 7.48 16.25
CA ASP A 181 15.25 8.11 17.53
C ASP A 181 14.14 9.01 18.07
N VAL A 182 12.89 8.55 17.94
CA VAL A 182 11.69 9.27 18.36
C VAL A 182 10.88 8.49 19.39
N GLN A 183 10.02 9.20 20.13
CA GLN A 183 9.17 8.65 21.18
C GLN A 183 7.84 9.42 21.27
N PHE A 184 6.77 8.80 21.77
CA PHE A 184 5.54 9.53 22.13
C PHE A 184 5.80 10.47 23.31
N THR A 185 5.28 11.70 23.26
CA THR A 185 5.38 12.65 24.38
C THR A 185 4.58 12.20 25.60
N ASP A 186 3.40 11.60 25.35
CA ASP A 186 2.57 10.90 26.32
C ASP A 186 2.30 9.47 25.85
N SER A 187 2.72 8.49 26.64
CA SER A 187 2.45 7.06 26.40
C SER A 187 1.45 6.48 27.41
N ASP A 188 0.91 7.31 28.32
CA ASP A 188 -0.12 6.88 29.26
C ASP A 188 -1.53 6.88 28.63
N THR A 189 -1.60 6.58 27.32
CA THR A 189 -2.82 6.63 26.50
C THR A 189 -2.80 5.53 25.43
N THR A 190 -3.84 5.50 24.60
CA THR A 190 -4.03 4.57 23.48
C THR A 190 -3.82 5.25 22.13
N TYR A 191 -3.77 4.48 21.04
CA TYR A 191 -3.60 5.02 19.68
C TYR A 191 -4.70 5.99 19.27
N ALA A 192 -5.96 5.65 19.53
CA ALA A 192 -7.10 6.53 19.33
C ALA A 192 -8.16 6.33 20.42
N VAL A 193 -9.10 7.26 20.51
CA VAL A 193 -10.22 7.19 21.45
C VAL A 193 -11.55 7.26 20.70
N GLU A 194 -12.54 6.53 21.19
CA GLU A 194 -13.90 6.53 20.61
C GLU A 194 -14.52 7.93 20.65
N GLY A 195 -15.12 8.36 19.53
CA GLY A 195 -15.76 9.67 19.40
C GLY A 195 -14.84 10.74 18.82
N GLU A 196 -13.56 10.45 18.61
CA GLU A 196 -12.62 11.26 17.85
C GLU A 196 -12.35 10.61 16.50
N PHE A 197 -12.97 11.08 15.41
CA PHE A 197 -12.78 10.52 14.06
C PHE A 197 -11.32 10.23 13.71
N TYR A 198 -10.44 11.14 14.11
CA TYR A 198 -9.00 10.97 14.14
C TYR A 198 -8.45 11.50 15.46
N SER A 199 -7.78 10.64 16.22
CA SER A 199 -7.01 11.03 17.40
C SER A 199 -5.59 11.40 16.99
N GLU A 200 -5.10 12.49 17.56
CA GLU A 200 -3.74 12.98 17.35
C GLU A 200 -2.85 12.57 18.53
N ARG A 201 -1.64 12.08 18.23
CA ARG A 201 -0.60 11.75 19.21
C ARG A 201 0.69 12.45 18.81
N GLU A 202 1.26 13.19 19.75
CA GLU A 202 2.51 13.91 19.51
C GLU A 202 3.71 12.98 19.72
N ILE A 203 4.62 13.01 18.76
CA ILE A 203 5.89 12.30 18.76
C ILE A 203 6.99 13.36 18.82
N GLU A 204 7.99 13.15 19.68
CA GLU A 204 9.15 14.03 19.83
C GLU A 204 10.46 13.31 19.49
N ASP A 205 11.43 14.08 19.02
CA ASP A 205 12.84 13.67 19.00
C ASP A 205 13.55 14.09 20.31
N CYS A 206 14.80 13.67 20.49
CA CYS A 206 15.58 14.05 21.67
C CYS A 206 15.99 15.54 21.71
N SER A 207 15.73 16.30 20.64
CA SER A 207 15.98 17.75 20.56
C SER A 207 14.74 18.58 20.88
N GLY A 208 13.58 17.92 21.11
CA GLY A 208 12.31 18.57 21.41
C GLY A 208 11.53 19.05 20.18
N ASN A 209 11.93 18.66 18.97
CA ASN A 209 11.09 18.85 17.79
C ASN A 209 9.92 17.86 17.84
N THR A 210 8.76 18.25 17.30
CA THR A 210 7.56 17.40 17.36
C THR A 210 6.83 17.26 16.03
N VAL A 211 6.18 16.11 15.85
CA VAL A 211 5.27 15.83 14.74
C VAL A 211 4.04 15.08 15.25
N ILE A 212 2.91 15.27 14.58
CA ILE A 212 1.67 14.58 14.92
C ILE A 212 1.58 13.26 14.17
N MET A 213 1.22 12.20 14.89
CA MET A 213 0.67 10.98 14.32
C MET A 213 -0.85 11.00 14.46
N SER A 214 -1.55 10.75 13.37
CA SER A 214 -3.01 10.69 13.33
C SER A 214 -3.48 9.25 13.15
N THR A 215 -4.41 8.81 14.00
CA THR A 215 -5.00 7.47 13.97
C THR A 215 -6.52 7.55 13.98
N SER A 216 -7.18 6.81 13.08
CA SER A 216 -8.65 6.76 13.00
C SER A 216 -9.26 6.04 14.21
N GLU A 217 -10.44 6.49 14.68
CA GLU A 217 -11.25 5.72 15.65
C GLU A 217 -11.73 4.37 15.11
N TYR A 218 -11.68 4.15 13.80
CA TYR A 218 -12.05 2.88 13.17
C TYR A 218 -10.87 1.91 13.07
N ALA A 219 -9.66 2.33 13.48
CA ALA A 219 -8.52 1.44 13.54
C ALA A 219 -8.77 0.32 14.56
N ASP A 220 -8.45 -0.92 14.20
CA ASP A 220 -8.66 -2.08 15.08
C ASP A 220 -7.73 -2.07 16.31
N PHE A 221 -6.56 -1.44 16.16
CA PHE A 221 -5.58 -1.21 17.22
C PHE A 221 -5.81 0.06 18.05
N ARG A 222 -6.92 0.78 17.85
CA ARG A 222 -7.19 2.07 18.52
C ARG A 222 -7.05 2.02 20.04
N ASP A 223 -7.50 0.93 20.65
CA ASP A 223 -7.59 0.74 22.11
C ASP A 223 -6.27 0.17 22.68
N GLU A 224 -5.29 -0.13 21.83
CA GLU A 224 -3.98 -0.57 22.25
C GLU A 224 -3.18 0.57 22.88
N ARG A 225 -2.36 0.24 23.88
CA ARG A 225 -1.53 1.22 24.56
C ARG A 225 -0.34 1.62 23.70
N LEU A 226 -0.03 2.91 23.69
CA LEU A 226 1.16 3.39 23.01
C LEU A 226 2.43 2.81 23.66
N PRO A 227 3.44 2.42 22.85
CA PRO A 227 4.70 1.95 23.38
C PRO A 227 5.45 3.09 24.07
N ALA A 228 5.96 2.80 25.28
CA ALA A 228 6.53 3.83 26.15
C ALA A 228 8.00 4.17 25.85
N GLY A 229 8.71 3.36 25.07
CA GLY A 229 10.12 3.56 24.77
C GLY A 229 10.38 4.57 23.66
N LYS A 230 11.60 4.53 23.13
CA LYS A 230 12.07 5.29 21.97
C LYS A 230 12.52 4.31 20.88
N GLY A 231 12.39 4.69 19.62
CA GLY A 231 13.05 3.99 18.52
C GLY A 231 12.63 4.55 17.17
N SER A 232 12.18 3.70 16.26
CA SER A 232 11.80 4.12 14.90
C SER A 232 10.32 3.97 14.65
N ILE A 233 9.77 4.89 13.85
CA ILE A 233 8.42 4.81 13.29
C ILE A 233 8.50 4.82 11.77
N LYS A 234 7.75 3.93 11.13
CA LYS A 234 7.48 3.95 9.70
C LYS A 234 6.06 4.46 9.48
N ALA A 235 5.83 5.25 8.44
CA ALA A 235 4.51 5.85 8.22
C ALA A 235 4.35 6.30 6.77
N ILE A 236 3.10 6.47 6.35
CA ILE A 236 2.77 7.29 5.20
C ILE A 236 2.83 8.76 5.63
N LEU A 237 3.67 9.54 4.95
CA LEU A 237 3.72 10.98 5.17
C LEU A 237 2.44 11.63 4.63
N SER A 238 1.76 12.38 5.48
CA SER A 238 0.55 13.10 5.14
C SER A 238 0.67 14.56 5.58
N VAL A 239 -0.35 15.35 5.29
CA VAL A 239 -0.47 16.74 5.71
C VAL A 239 -1.92 16.99 6.10
N PHE A 240 -2.13 17.74 7.17
CA PHE A 240 -3.45 18.16 7.60
C PHE A 240 -3.44 19.66 7.89
N ARG A 241 -4.26 20.40 7.15
CA ARG A 241 -4.39 21.87 7.29
C ARG A 241 -3.06 22.64 7.22
N GLY A 242 -2.09 22.08 6.51
CA GLY A 242 -0.78 22.68 6.27
C GLY A 242 0.34 22.16 7.17
N ASP A 243 0.05 21.31 8.17
CA ASP A 243 1.08 20.70 9.00
C ASP A 243 1.32 19.24 8.59
N TYR A 244 2.59 18.84 8.46
CA TYR A 244 2.93 17.45 8.20
C TYR A 244 2.46 16.56 9.36
N GLN A 245 1.96 15.38 9.01
CA GLN A 245 1.51 14.37 9.95
C GLN A 245 1.87 12.97 9.48
N LEU A 246 1.91 12.02 10.41
CA LEU A 246 2.21 10.62 10.16
C LEU A 246 0.93 9.79 10.26
N ARG A 247 0.76 8.83 9.35
CA ARG A 247 -0.27 7.79 9.43
C ARG A 247 0.39 6.42 9.28
N ILE A 248 0.22 5.54 10.26
CA ILE A 248 0.78 4.19 10.24
C ILE A 248 -0.21 3.19 9.64
N ASN A 249 0.28 2.10 9.03
CA ASN A 249 -0.59 1.01 8.61
C ASN A 249 -1.03 0.19 9.82
N SER A 250 -0.09 -0.10 10.73
CA SER A 250 -0.33 -0.94 11.89
C SER A 250 0.60 -0.58 13.05
N PRO A 251 0.37 -1.10 14.26
CA PRO A 251 1.31 -0.93 15.38
C PRO A 251 2.71 -1.47 15.11
N GLU A 252 2.87 -2.45 14.19
CA GLU A 252 4.17 -3.02 13.83
C GLU A 252 5.09 -2.02 13.11
N ASP A 253 4.54 -0.92 12.60
CA ASP A 253 5.33 0.18 12.05
C ASP A 253 6.11 0.96 13.14
N ILE A 254 5.84 0.71 14.43
CA ILE A 254 6.49 1.38 15.56
C ILE A 254 7.35 0.38 16.36
N ASP A 255 8.67 0.60 16.35
CA ASP A 255 9.63 -0.13 17.17
C ASP A 255 10.22 0.80 18.23
N PHE A 256 9.50 0.98 19.34
CA PHE A 256 9.90 1.84 20.46
C PHE A 256 10.35 1.00 21.66
N THR A 257 11.39 0.19 21.44
CA THR A 257 11.94 -0.74 22.44
C THR A 257 13.14 -0.17 23.22
N GLY A 258 13.67 0.97 22.80
CA GLY A 258 14.85 1.61 23.38
C GLY A 258 14.57 2.51 24.59
N GLU A 259 15.63 2.90 25.28
CA GLU A 259 15.58 3.89 26.35
C GLU A 259 15.16 5.27 25.83
N ARG A 260 14.27 5.93 26.57
CA ARG A 260 13.80 7.28 26.25
C ARG A 260 14.92 8.30 26.29
N CYS A 261 14.73 9.41 25.58
CA CYS A 261 15.61 10.57 25.66
C CYS A 261 15.73 11.04 27.12
N SER A 262 16.96 11.35 27.55
CA SER A 262 17.20 11.99 28.84
C SER A 262 16.76 13.46 28.74
N LYS A 263 15.72 13.84 29.49
CA LYS A 263 15.28 15.24 29.62
C LYS A 263 16.05 15.97 30.72
#